data_AF-A0A3M1UTD7-F1
#
_entry.id   AF-A0A3M1UTD7-F1
#
_cell.length_a   1.000
_cell.length_b   1.000
_cell.length_c   1.000
_cell.angle_alpha   90.00
_cell.angle_beta   90.00
_cell.angle_gamma   90.00
#
_symmetry.space_group_name_H-M   'P 1'
#
loop_
_entity.id
_entity.type
_entity.pdbx_description
1 polymer ?
#
loop_
_entity_poly.entity_id
_entity_poly.type
_entity_poly.pdbx_seq_one_letter_code
_entity_poly.pdbx_strand_id
1 'polypeptide(L)'
;MRTHILQHVPYEGPGHIEDWIAEHEYPAGRTRFYAGDPLPRPDEVDLLIVMGGPMSVHDEREYPWLKAEKRFLEAVIGAGRTVLGICLGAQLIAEVLGGEVRRNPHKEIGWFPVEATEGARTTGFAEAAGEGFDAFHWHGETFTLPEGAVHLARSTACEHQAFLWGGRLLALQFHLEMTWSGAAELIEHSRDELVEAPYIQTEEAMLARTEAFEQANRRMHRVLDWLTSGT
;
A
#
# COMPACT_ATOMS: atom_id res chain seq x y z
N MET A 1 16.99 -3.65 -9.85
CA MET A 1 16.93 -2.50 -8.93
C MET A 1 17.23 -2.99 -7.53
N ARG A 2 17.90 -2.20 -6.67
CA ARG A 2 18.01 -2.51 -5.24
C ARG A 2 16.70 -2.16 -4.55
N THR A 3 15.95 -3.19 -4.19
CA THR A 3 14.65 -3.07 -3.55
C THR A 3 14.83 -3.09 -2.04
N HIS A 4 14.07 -2.27 -1.31
CA HIS A 4 14.02 -2.34 0.15
C HIS A 4 12.59 -2.29 0.64
N ILE A 5 12.26 -3.13 1.61
CA ILE A 5 10.91 -3.28 2.15
C ILE A 5 10.88 -2.79 3.59
N LEU A 6 9.95 -1.89 3.91
CA LEU A 6 9.62 -1.48 5.27
C LEU A 6 8.39 -2.26 5.73
N GLN A 7 8.52 -3.01 6.82
CA GLN A 7 7.45 -3.86 7.36
C GLN A 7 7.17 -3.52 8.83
N HIS A 8 5.90 -3.29 9.14
CA HIS A 8 5.47 -2.77 10.45
C HIS A 8 5.06 -3.85 11.44
N VAL A 9 4.48 -4.96 10.97
CA VAL A 9 4.05 -6.12 11.78
C VAL A 9 4.35 -7.44 11.08
N PRO A 10 4.50 -8.57 11.80
CA PRO A 10 4.88 -9.84 11.20
C PRO A 10 3.86 -10.42 10.21
N TYR A 11 2.57 -10.13 10.42
CA TYR A 11 1.44 -10.66 9.64
C TYR A 11 1.01 -9.77 8.46
N GLU A 12 1.65 -8.61 8.25
CA GLU A 12 1.46 -7.77 7.06
C GLU A 12 2.76 -7.70 6.26
N GLY A 13 3.10 -8.85 5.64
CA GLY A 13 4.23 -8.95 4.74
C GLY A 13 3.94 -8.39 3.34
N PRO A 14 4.95 -8.33 2.46
CA PRO A 14 4.82 -7.86 1.07
C PRO A 14 3.97 -8.77 0.16
N GLY A 15 3.53 -9.93 0.65
CA GLY A 15 2.67 -10.84 -0.11
C GLY A 15 3.25 -11.16 -1.48
N HIS A 16 2.43 -11.06 -2.52
CA HIS A 16 2.83 -11.40 -3.88
C HIS A 16 3.86 -10.44 -4.51
N ILE A 17 4.18 -9.31 -3.86
CA ILE A 17 5.30 -8.46 -4.29
C ILE A 17 6.63 -9.20 -4.15
N GLU A 18 6.78 -10.11 -3.18
CA GLU A 18 7.99 -10.95 -3.06
C GLU A 18 8.23 -11.80 -4.32
N ASP A 19 7.15 -12.35 -4.90
CA ASP A 19 7.23 -13.16 -6.11
C ASP A 19 7.70 -12.30 -7.29
N TRP A 20 7.13 -11.10 -7.46
CA TRP A 20 7.58 -10.15 -8.49
C TRP A 20 9.05 -9.76 -8.34
N ILE A 21 9.51 -9.48 -7.12
CA ILE A 21 10.92 -9.14 -6.84
C ILE A 21 11.83 -10.32 -7.22
N ALA A 22 11.44 -11.55 -6.87
CA ALA A 22 12.20 -12.76 -7.15
C ALA A 22 12.27 -13.06 -8.65
N GLU A 23 11.15 -12.91 -9.38
CA GLU A 23 11.07 -13.09 -10.84
C GLU A 23 12.02 -12.16 -11.60
N HIS A 24 12.24 -10.95 -11.07
CA HIS A 24 13.14 -9.96 -11.65
C HIS A 24 14.59 -10.03 -11.13
N GLU A 25 14.89 -11.00 -10.24
CA GLU A 25 16.19 -11.18 -9.60
C GLU A 25 16.71 -9.90 -8.91
N TYR A 26 15.80 -9.10 -8.36
CA TYR A 26 16.16 -7.85 -7.68
C TYR A 26 16.68 -8.12 -6.27
N PRO A 27 17.87 -7.60 -5.90
CA PRO A 27 18.34 -7.71 -4.53
C PRO A 27 17.37 -6.95 -3.60
N ALA A 28 16.89 -7.64 -2.56
CA ALA A 28 15.89 -7.12 -1.64
C ALA A 28 16.39 -7.11 -0.19
N GLY A 29 16.44 -5.92 0.39
CA GLY A 29 16.62 -5.71 1.83
C GLY A 29 15.27 -5.56 2.55
N ARG A 30 15.27 -5.69 3.88
CA ARG A 30 14.09 -5.48 4.70
C ARG A 30 14.44 -4.80 6.03
N THR A 31 13.58 -3.86 6.42
CA THR A 31 13.52 -3.32 7.78
C THR A 31 12.22 -3.81 8.42
N ARG A 32 12.33 -4.74 9.38
CA ARG A 32 11.20 -5.13 10.23
C ARG A 32 11.23 -4.28 11.49
N PHE A 33 10.37 -3.27 11.57
CA PHE A 33 10.38 -2.34 12.71
C PHE A 33 10.08 -3.05 14.04
N TYR A 34 9.18 -4.03 14.03
CA TYR A 34 8.88 -4.87 15.19
C TYR A 34 10.06 -5.72 15.69
N ALA A 35 11.09 -5.92 14.85
CA ALA A 35 12.31 -6.65 15.21
C ALA A 35 13.49 -5.72 15.54
N GLY A 36 13.31 -4.40 15.40
CA GLY A 36 14.37 -3.41 15.62
C GLY A 36 15.45 -3.41 14.51
N ASP A 37 15.14 -3.93 13.33
CA ASP A 37 16.07 -3.88 12.19
C ASP A 37 16.37 -2.41 11.82
N PRO A 38 17.61 -2.08 11.40
CA PRO A 38 17.94 -0.73 11.00
C PRO A 38 17.35 -0.36 9.64
N LEU A 39 17.19 0.95 9.40
CA LEU A 39 16.96 1.49 8.06
C LEU A 39 18.28 1.48 7.25
N PRO A 40 18.23 1.24 5.92
CA PRO A 40 19.40 1.29 5.06
C PRO A 40 19.80 2.75 4.80
N ARG A 41 20.87 2.97 4.04
CA ARG A 41 21.15 4.33 3.54
C ARG A 41 20.21 4.66 2.35
N PRO A 42 19.65 5.87 2.25
CA PRO A 42 18.73 6.21 1.15
C PRO A 42 19.33 6.06 -0.25
N ASP A 43 20.66 6.22 -0.41
CA ASP A 43 21.38 6.01 -1.67
C ASP A 43 21.55 4.53 -2.05
N GLU A 44 21.22 3.61 -1.15
CA GLU A 44 21.24 2.17 -1.37
C GLU A 44 19.94 1.60 -1.94
N VAL A 45 18.89 2.44 -2.03
CA VAL A 45 17.55 2.03 -2.45
C VAL A 45 17.22 2.64 -3.80
N ASP A 46 16.86 1.78 -4.76
CA ASP A 46 16.35 2.20 -6.07
C ASP A 46 14.80 2.10 -6.10
N LEU A 47 14.24 1.09 -5.43
CA LEU A 47 12.81 0.89 -5.20
C LEU A 47 12.53 0.70 -3.71
N LEU A 48 11.75 1.60 -3.11
CA LEU A 48 11.27 1.47 -1.73
C LEU A 48 9.83 0.96 -1.73
N ILE A 49 9.54 -0.05 -0.91
CA ILE A 49 8.20 -0.58 -0.70
C ILE A 49 7.86 -0.42 0.78
N VAL A 50 6.79 0.32 1.07
CA VAL A 50 6.33 0.62 2.44
C VAL A 50 5.01 -0.09 2.66
N MET A 51 5.01 -1.10 3.53
CA MET A 51 3.86 -1.97 3.74
C MET A 51 2.79 -1.34 4.65
N GLY A 52 1.66 -2.04 4.78
CA GLY A 52 0.62 -1.75 5.76
C GLY A 52 1.06 -1.97 7.20
N GLY A 53 0.16 -1.65 8.13
CA GLY A 53 0.32 -1.85 9.56
C GLY A 53 -0.91 -1.35 10.33
N PRO A 54 -1.14 -1.84 11.55
CA PRO A 54 -2.30 -1.47 12.37
C PRO A 54 -2.18 -0.06 12.99
N MET A 55 -1.02 0.59 12.87
CA MET A 55 -0.73 1.89 13.44
C MET A 55 -1.40 3.01 12.63
N SER A 56 -1.70 4.13 13.28
CA SER A 56 -1.86 5.40 12.60
C SER A 56 -0.50 6.04 12.34
N VAL A 57 -0.39 6.87 11.30
CA VAL A 57 0.80 7.70 11.06
C VAL A 57 1.11 8.64 12.23
N HIS A 58 0.13 8.89 13.10
CA HIS A 58 0.22 9.79 14.25
C HIS A 58 0.66 9.10 15.55
N ASP A 59 0.82 7.78 15.56
CA ASP A 59 1.11 6.99 16.77
C ASP A 59 2.60 7.00 17.18
N GLU A 60 3.33 8.07 16.88
CA GLU A 60 4.78 8.19 17.12
C GLU A 60 5.19 8.08 18.60
N ARG A 61 4.24 8.21 19.52
CA ARG A 61 4.48 8.00 20.95
C ARG A 61 4.57 6.51 21.29
N GLU A 62 3.71 5.70 20.68
CA GLU A 62 3.68 4.24 20.87
C GLU A 62 4.72 3.55 19.97
N TYR A 63 4.94 4.12 18.78
CA TYR A 63 5.87 3.62 17.78
C TYR A 63 6.91 4.69 17.41
N PRO A 64 7.94 4.93 18.25
CA PRO A 64 8.92 5.98 18.01
C PRO A 64 9.70 5.88 16.69
N TRP A 65 9.76 4.68 16.08
CA TRP A 65 10.41 4.48 14.79
C TRP A 65 9.71 5.21 13.63
N LEU A 66 8.41 5.52 13.75
CA LEU A 66 7.65 6.26 12.72
C LEU A 66 8.32 7.61 12.39
N LYS A 67 8.95 8.27 13.36
CA LYS A 67 9.72 9.50 13.13
C LYS A 67 10.92 9.28 12.22
N ALA A 68 11.65 8.18 12.44
CA ALA A 68 12.82 7.83 11.64
C ALA A 68 12.41 7.37 10.24
N GLU A 69 11.31 6.62 10.15
CA GLU A 69 10.70 6.20 8.90
C GLU A 69 10.26 7.37 8.03
N LYS A 70 9.51 8.35 8.57
CA LYS A 70 9.09 9.54 7.83
C LYS A 70 10.28 10.32 7.27
N ARG A 71 11.33 10.52 8.07
CA ARG A 71 12.58 11.18 7.61
C ARG A 71 13.31 10.38 6.53
N PHE A 72 13.30 9.06 6.65
CA PHE A 72 13.90 8.19 5.64
C PHE A 72 13.11 8.25 4.33
N LEU A 73 11.78 8.24 4.42
CA LEU A 73 10.88 8.39 3.28
C LEU A 73 11.09 9.76 2.59
N GLU A 74 11.15 10.85 3.33
CA GLU A 74 11.52 12.19 2.82
C GLU A 74 12.85 12.15 2.04
N ALA A 75 13.87 11.49 2.58
CA ALA A 75 15.19 11.39 1.95
C ALA A 75 15.17 10.56 0.66
N VAL A 76 14.44 9.44 0.64
CA VAL A 76 14.29 8.56 -0.54
C VAL A 76 13.50 9.29 -1.64
N ILE A 77 12.43 9.99 -1.28
CA ILE A 77 11.63 10.82 -2.20
C ILE A 77 12.48 11.96 -2.76
N GLY A 78 13.21 12.69 -1.90
CA GLY A 78 14.08 13.78 -2.31
C GLY A 78 15.24 13.34 -3.22
N ALA A 79 15.68 12.08 -3.10
CA ALA A 79 16.65 11.46 -4.00
C ALA A 79 16.04 10.98 -5.34
N GLY A 80 14.74 11.16 -5.56
CA GLY A 80 14.05 10.81 -6.80
C GLY A 80 13.93 9.31 -7.04
N ARG A 81 13.93 8.50 -5.99
CA ARG A 81 13.77 7.04 -6.06
C ARG A 81 12.32 6.65 -6.31
N THR A 82 12.11 5.44 -6.81
CA THR A 82 10.77 4.88 -6.99
C THR A 82 10.25 4.39 -5.64
N VAL A 83 8.99 4.72 -5.33
CA VAL A 83 8.37 4.38 -4.04
C VAL A 83 6.99 3.79 -4.29
N LEU A 84 6.70 2.68 -3.61
CA LEU A 84 5.36 2.11 -3.48
C LEU A 84 4.96 2.13 -2.01
N GLY A 85 3.84 2.76 -1.67
CA GLY A 85 3.23 2.68 -0.34
C GLY A 85 1.89 1.97 -0.39
N ILE A 86 1.65 1.06 0.56
CA ILE A 86 0.41 0.27 0.68
C ILE A 86 -0.21 0.50 2.05
N CYS A 87 -1.51 0.79 2.09
CA CYS A 87 -2.28 1.06 3.31
C CYS A 87 -1.62 2.12 4.20
N LEU A 88 -1.06 1.76 5.37
CA LEU A 88 -0.27 2.67 6.20
C LEU A 88 0.87 3.33 5.41
N GLY A 89 1.56 2.59 4.54
CA GLY A 89 2.61 3.15 3.69
C GLY A 89 2.11 4.25 2.75
N ALA A 90 0.89 4.12 2.21
CA ALA A 90 0.27 5.17 1.39
C ALA A 90 -0.03 6.42 2.21
N GLN A 91 -0.47 6.24 3.46
CA GLN A 91 -0.76 7.33 4.39
C GLN A 91 0.52 8.04 4.85
N LEU A 92 1.59 7.30 5.16
CA LEU A 92 2.91 7.86 5.51
C LEU A 92 3.46 8.72 4.37
N ILE A 93 3.33 8.26 3.13
CA ILE A 93 3.70 9.03 1.95
C ILE A 93 2.88 10.31 1.84
N ALA A 94 1.55 10.21 1.99
CA ALA A 94 0.68 11.38 1.92
C ALA A 94 1.08 12.42 2.97
N GLU A 95 1.26 12.00 4.22
CA GLU A 95 1.68 12.84 5.36
C GLU A 95 3.02 13.53 5.09
N VAL A 96 4.04 12.78 4.64
CA VAL A 96 5.37 13.33 4.31
C VAL A 96 5.32 14.35 3.18
N LEU A 97 4.40 14.19 2.22
CA LEU A 97 4.19 15.14 1.12
C LEU A 97 3.26 16.31 1.51
N GLY A 98 2.83 16.40 2.78
CA GLY A 98 2.01 17.49 3.30
C GLY A 98 0.50 17.29 3.15
N GLY A 99 0.05 16.07 2.81
CA GLY A 99 -1.34 15.65 2.95
C GLY A 99 -1.71 15.40 4.43
N GLU A 100 -3.01 15.33 4.71
CA GLU A 100 -3.54 15.03 6.04
C GLU A 100 -4.09 13.60 6.08
N VAL A 101 -3.67 12.81 7.08
CA VAL A 101 -4.26 11.50 7.39
C VAL A 101 -5.32 11.62 8.46
N ARG A 102 -6.52 11.09 8.19
CA ARG A 102 -7.70 11.19 9.04
C ARG A 102 -8.59 9.97 8.92
N ARG A 103 -9.51 9.78 9.87
CA ARG A 103 -10.52 8.73 9.79
C ARG A 103 -11.37 8.86 8.53
N ASN A 104 -11.55 7.75 7.82
CA ASN A 104 -12.51 7.65 6.72
C ASN A 104 -13.94 7.53 7.31
N PRO A 105 -14.99 8.06 6.65
CA PRO A 105 -16.36 7.94 7.17
C PRO A 105 -16.82 6.48 7.39
N HIS A 106 -16.28 5.56 6.60
CA HIS A 106 -16.50 4.13 6.74
C HIS A 106 -15.17 3.38 6.73
N LYS A 107 -15.04 2.34 7.57
CA LYS A 107 -13.98 1.35 7.37
C LYS A 107 -14.29 0.52 6.14
N GLU A 108 -13.28 0.17 5.35
CA GLU A 108 -13.40 -0.82 4.29
C GLU A 108 -12.56 -2.04 4.70
N ILE A 109 -13.25 -3.16 4.98
CA ILE A 109 -12.63 -4.44 5.34
C ILE A 109 -13.24 -5.54 4.47
N GLY A 110 -12.42 -6.09 3.56
CA GLY A 110 -12.81 -7.11 2.59
C GLY A 110 -12.71 -6.66 1.14
N TRP A 111 -13.41 -7.36 0.25
CA TRP A 111 -13.31 -7.13 -1.19
C TRP A 111 -14.33 -6.10 -1.68
N PHE A 112 -13.85 -4.96 -2.17
CA PHE A 112 -14.70 -3.89 -2.70
C PHE A 112 -14.19 -3.34 -4.04
N PRO A 113 -15.11 -2.85 -4.89
CA PRO A 113 -14.75 -2.25 -6.16
C PRO A 113 -13.92 -0.97 -5.98
N VAL A 114 -12.89 -0.87 -6.81
CA VAL A 114 -12.06 0.31 -7.01
C VAL A 114 -12.28 0.78 -8.45
N GLU A 115 -12.52 2.07 -8.62
CA GLU A 115 -12.75 2.72 -9.91
C GLU A 115 -11.59 3.64 -10.26
N ALA A 116 -11.10 3.53 -11.51
CA ALA A 116 -10.11 4.43 -12.06
C ALA A 116 -10.72 5.82 -12.32
N THR A 117 -9.99 6.85 -11.93
CA THR A 117 -10.31 8.25 -12.19
C THR A 117 -9.74 8.70 -13.53
N GLU A 118 -9.98 9.96 -13.93
CA GLU A 118 -9.36 10.52 -15.12
C GLU A 118 -7.83 10.56 -15.02
N GLY A 119 -7.28 10.80 -13.82
CA GLY A 119 -5.84 10.80 -13.61
C GLY A 119 -5.21 9.44 -13.91
N ALA A 120 -5.90 8.34 -13.60
CA ALA A 120 -5.43 7.00 -13.94
C ALA A 120 -5.32 6.75 -15.45
N ARG A 121 -6.28 7.25 -16.24
CA ARG A 121 -6.26 7.16 -17.70
C ARG A 121 -5.13 7.97 -18.34
N THR A 122 -4.82 9.13 -17.76
CA THR A 122 -3.75 10.00 -18.30
C THR A 122 -2.34 9.55 -17.94
N THR A 123 -2.18 8.70 -16.92
CA THR A 123 -0.87 8.28 -16.38
C THR A 123 -0.43 6.88 -16.82
N GLY A 124 -1.32 6.08 -17.42
CA GLY A 124 -1.05 4.67 -17.73
C GLY A 124 -1.49 3.70 -16.63
N PHE A 125 -1.95 4.20 -15.49
CA PHE A 125 -2.38 3.36 -14.37
C PHE A 125 -3.64 2.58 -14.72
N ALA A 126 -4.58 3.16 -15.48
CA ALA A 126 -5.80 2.46 -15.90
C ALA A 126 -5.50 1.28 -16.84
N GLU A 127 -4.44 1.35 -17.64
CA GLU A 127 -3.98 0.28 -18.51
C GLU A 127 -3.32 -0.85 -17.71
N ALA A 128 -2.51 -0.50 -16.70
CA ALA A 128 -1.83 -1.47 -15.84
C ALA A 128 -2.80 -2.16 -14.87
N ALA A 129 -3.59 -1.36 -14.15
CA ALA A 129 -4.50 -1.78 -13.10
C ALA A 129 -5.92 -2.09 -13.61
N GLY A 130 -6.36 -1.57 -14.75
CA GLY A 130 -7.73 -1.67 -15.23
C GLY A 130 -8.62 -0.50 -14.80
N GLU A 131 -9.67 -0.23 -15.57
CA GLU A 131 -10.64 0.86 -15.33
C GLU A 131 -11.53 0.63 -14.09
N GLY A 132 -11.77 -0.63 -13.73
CA GLY A 132 -12.52 -1.01 -12.54
C GLY A 132 -12.21 -2.46 -12.15
N PHE A 133 -11.99 -2.69 -10.86
CA PHE A 133 -11.63 -4.01 -10.33
C PHE A 133 -11.96 -4.12 -8.84
N ASP A 134 -12.17 -5.34 -8.36
CA ASP A 134 -12.21 -5.59 -6.91
C ASP A 134 -10.78 -5.63 -6.37
N ALA A 135 -10.56 -4.95 -5.24
CA ALA A 135 -9.33 -5.03 -4.45
C ALA A 135 -9.67 -5.46 -3.02
N PHE A 136 -8.67 -5.97 -2.29
CA PHE A 136 -8.81 -6.27 -0.88
C PHE A 136 -8.55 -4.99 -0.08
N HIS A 137 -9.38 -4.69 0.91
CA HIS A 137 -9.28 -3.50 1.75
C HIS A 137 -9.15 -3.92 3.21
N TRP A 138 -8.33 -3.21 3.96
CA TRP A 138 -8.30 -3.29 5.42
C TRP A 138 -7.86 -1.95 6.00
N HIS A 139 -8.76 -0.97 6.01
CA HIS A 139 -8.41 0.36 6.52
C HIS A 139 -9.61 1.09 7.15
N GLY A 140 -9.30 1.93 8.15
CA GLY A 140 -10.24 2.87 8.77
C GLY A 140 -9.85 4.34 8.65
N GLU A 141 -8.62 4.62 8.22
CA GLU A 141 -8.13 5.96 7.90
C GLU A 141 -8.01 6.12 6.37
N THR A 142 -7.94 7.37 5.94
CA THR A 142 -7.69 7.81 4.58
C THR A 142 -6.80 9.05 4.64
N PHE A 143 -6.36 9.53 3.48
CA PHE A 143 -5.52 10.72 3.35
C PHE A 143 -6.16 11.75 2.45
N THR A 144 -5.70 13.00 2.49
CA THR A 144 -5.92 13.98 1.42
C THR A 144 -4.82 13.85 0.37
N LEU A 145 -5.12 14.22 -0.87
CA LEU A 145 -4.12 14.25 -1.92
C LEU A 145 -3.08 15.36 -1.65
N PRO A 146 -1.78 15.04 -1.63
CA PRO A 146 -0.72 16.05 -1.54
C PRO A 146 -0.70 16.97 -2.77
N GLU A 147 -0.07 18.14 -2.64
CA GLU A 147 0.10 19.05 -3.77
C GLU A 147 0.88 18.37 -4.91
N GLY A 148 0.35 18.49 -6.13
CA GLY A 148 0.94 17.88 -7.33
C GLY A 148 0.69 16.37 -7.48
N ALA A 149 -0.04 15.74 -6.56
CA ALA A 149 -0.46 14.35 -6.72
C ALA A 149 -1.56 14.22 -7.79
N VAL A 150 -1.46 13.19 -8.61
CA VAL A 150 -2.51 12.78 -9.56
C VAL A 150 -3.38 11.74 -8.87
N HIS A 151 -4.66 12.07 -8.67
CA HIS A 151 -5.66 11.11 -8.19
C HIS A 151 -5.77 9.97 -9.18
N LEU A 152 -5.68 8.72 -8.71
CA LEU A 152 -5.74 7.55 -9.59
C LEU A 152 -7.00 6.75 -9.38
N ALA A 153 -7.40 6.51 -8.14
CA ALA A 153 -8.51 5.61 -7.85
C ALA A 153 -9.36 6.07 -6.67
N ARG A 154 -10.60 5.62 -6.67
CA ARG A 154 -11.60 5.82 -5.59
C ARG A 154 -12.45 4.56 -5.41
N SER A 155 -13.14 4.45 -4.28
CA SER A 155 -14.21 3.48 -4.06
C SER A 155 -15.50 4.22 -3.69
N THR A 156 -16.60 3.49 -3.50
CA THR A 156 -17.85 4.09 -3.00
C THR A 156 -17.67 4.70 -1.60
N ALA A 157 -16.84 4.09 -0.75
CA ALA A 157 -16.69 4.46 0.65
C ALA A 157 -15.46 5.32 0.97
N CYS A 158 -14.49 5.40 0.05
CA CYS A 158 -13.25 6.18 0.22
C CYS A 158 -12.89 6.87 -1.10
N GLU A 159 -12.83 8.21 -1.08
CA GLU A 159 -12.50 9.00 -2.28
C GLU A 159 -11.05 8.79 -2.74
N HIS A 160 -10.10 8.69 -1.82
CA HIS A 160 -8.67 8.62 -2.14
C HIS A 160 -8.14 7.19 -1.92
N GLN A 161 -8.33 6.35 -2.93
CA GLN A 161 -7.84 4.96 -2.92
C GLN A 161 -6.43 4.83 -3.52
N ALA A 162 -6.03 5.73 -4.44
CA ALA A 162 -4.67 5.76 -4.94
C ALA A 162 -4.26 7.13 -5.49
N PHE A 163 -2.96 7.44 -5.44
CA PHE A 163 -2.37 8.58 -6.14
C PHE A 163 -0.96 8.30 -6.67
N LEU A 164 -0.60 9.02 -7.72
CA LEU A 164 0.76 9.08 -8.28
C LEU A 164 1.36 10.45 -7.98
N TRP A 165 2.62 10.48 -7.56
CA TRP A 165 3.37 11.73 -7.38
C TRP A 165 4.72 11.65 -8.10
N GLY A 166 5.07 12.71 -8.82
CA GLY A 166 6.36 12.83 -9.52
C GLY A 166 6.66 11.72 -10.55
N GLY A 167 5.63 10.99 -10.99
CA GLY A 167 5.73 9.89 -11.97
C GLY A 167 6.40 8.60 -11.48
N ARG A 168 6.76 8.52 -10.19
CA ARG A 168 7.58 7.41 -9.64
C ARG A 168 7.18 6.98 -8.23
N LEU A 169 6.26 7.70 -7.61
CA LEU A 169 5.76 7.39 -6.28
C LEU A 169 4.29 7.03 -6.39
N LEU A 170 3.96 5.78 -6.09
CA LEU A 170 2.61 5.25 -6.10
C LEU A 170 2.17 4.95 -4.68
N ALA A 171 1.02 5.48 -4.29
CA ALA A 171 0.38 5.19 -3.02
C ALA A 171 -0.95 4.48 -3.28
N LEU A 172 -1.13 3.30 -2.68
CA LEU A 172 -2.34 2.46 -2.77
C LEU A 172 -2.91 2.27 -1.37
N GLN A 173 -4.14 2.73 -1.13
CA GLN A 173 -4.82 2.50 0.16
C GLN A 173 -5.34 1.07 0.29
N PHE A 174 -5.57 0.40 -0.84
CA PHE A 174 -6.01 -0.99 -0.96
C PHE A 174 -4.83 -1.95 -1.21
N HIS A 175 -5.13 -3.25 -1.12
CA HIS A 175 -4.18 -4.34 -1.24
C HIS A 175 -4.41 -5.13 -2.53
N LEU A 176 -3.40 -5.16 -3.39
CA LEU A 176 -3.33 -6.04 -4.57
C LEU A 176 -2.31 -7.17 -4.37
N GLU A 177 -1.37 -6.98 -3.45
CA GLU A 177 -0.35 -7.93 -3.03
C GLU A 177 -0.89 -9.04 -2.14
N MET A 178 -2.06 -8.82 -1.54
CA MET A 178 -2.63 -9.73 -0.54
C MET A 178 -2.75 -11.14 -1.11
N THR A 179 -2.21 -12.12 -0.38
CA THR A 179 -2.38 -13.54 -0.67
C THR A 179 -3.50 -14.09 0.21
N TRP A 180 -4.05 -15.26 -0.16
CA TRP A 180 -5.07 -15.91 0.67
C TRP A 180 -4.57 -16.16 2.10
N SER A 181 -3.34 -16.65 2.25
CA SER A 181 -2.74 -16.92 3.56
C SER A 181 -2.45 -15.62 4.33
N GLY A 182 -2.02 -14.57 3.65
CA GLY A 182 -1.83 -13.26 4.26
C GLY A 182 -3.14 -12.68 4.78
N ALA A 183 -4.24 -12.81 4.03
CA ALA A 183 -5.55 -12.36 4.50
C ALA A 183 -6.03 -13.18 5.70
N ALA A 184 -5.82 -14.50 5.70
CA ALA A 184 -6.16 -15.33 6.85
C ALA A 184 -5.37 -14.93 8.12
N GLU A 185 -4.07 -14.63 7.97
CA GLU A 185 -3.22 -14.19 9.08
C GLU A 185 -3.61 -12.80 9.59
N LEU A 186 -3.91 -11.86 8.69
CA LEU A 186 -4.42 -10.53 9.04
C LEU A 186 -5.75 -10.62 9.79
N ILE A 187 -6.68 -11.48 9.33
CA ILE A 187 -7.95 -11.72 10.00
C ILE A 187 -7.75 -12.28 11.40
N GLU A 188 -6.82 -13.22 11.58
CA GLU A 188 -6.52 -13.79 12.90
C GLU A 188 -6.09 -12.73 13.91
N HIS A 189 -5.28 -11.76 13.47
CA HIS A 189 -4.71 -10.72 14.33
C HIS A 189 -5.61 -9.49 14.52
N SER A 190 -6.59 -9.29 13.63
CA SER A 190 -7.47 -8.10 13.63
C SER A 190 -8.95 -8.47 13.66
N ARG A 191 -9.30 -9.66 14.17
CA ARG A 191 -10.69 -10.16 14.20
C ARG A 191 -11.64 -9.24 14.97
N ASP A 192 -11.14 -8.47 15.92
CA ASP A 192 -11.93 -7.49 16.68
C ASP A 192 -12.45 -6.33 15.83
N GLU A 193 -11.89 -6.10 14.64
CA GLU A 193 -12.38 -5.11 13.69
C GLU A 193 -13.59 -5.60 12.87
N LEU A 194 -13.87 -6.90 12.84
CA LEU A 194 -14.95 -7.51 12.06
C LEU A 194 -16.31 -7.32 12.76
N VAL A 195 -16.84 -6.11 12.67
CA VAL A 195 -18.16 -5.73 13.18
C VAL A 195 -19.18 -5.57 12.05
N GLU A 196 -20.47 -5.68 12.37
CA GLU A 196 -21.54 -5.46 11.39
C GLU A 196 -21.55 -3.98 10.94
N ALA A 197 -21.16 -3.73 9.69
CA ALA A 197 -21.14 -2.41 9.07
C ALA A 197 -21.27 -2.51 7.54
N PRO A 198 -21.66 -1.43 6.83
CA PRO A 198 -21.95 -1.49 5.40
C PRO A 198 -20.78 -1.93 4.50
N TYR A 199 -19.54 -1.71 4.94
CA TYR A 199 -18.32 -1.99 4.18
C TYR A 199 -17.35 -2.89 4.96
N ILE A 200 -17.89 -3.79 5.80
CA ILE A 200 -17.13 -4.82 6.49
C ILE A 200 -17.72 -6.18 6.13
N GLN A 201 -16.93 -6.99 5.43
CA GLN A 201 -17.28 -8.36 5.08
C GLN A 201 -16.93 -9.31 6.22
N THR A 202 -17.67 -10.41 6.32
CA THR A 202 -17.32 -11.52 7.22
C THR A 202 -16.04 -12.22 6.77
N GLU A 203 -15.30 -12.82 7.70
CA GLU A 203 -14.14 -13.71 7.44
C GLU A 203 -14.45 -14.76 6.34
N GLU A 204 -15.58 -15.45 6.46
CA GLU A 204 -16.01 -16.47 5.47
C GLU A 204 -16.15 -15.89 4.06
N ALA A 205 -16.86 -14.77 3.92
CA ALA A 205 -17.04 -14.10 2.63
C ALA A 205 -15.72 -13.63 2.01
N MET A 206 -14.79 -13.14 2.82
CA MET A 206 -13.48 -12.69 2.32
C MET A 206 -12.63 -13.85 1.81
N LEU A 207 -12.52 -14.93 2.59
CA LEU A 207 -11.66 -16.08 2.29
C LEU A 207 -12.25 -17.01 1.22
N ALA A 208 -13.56 -16.97 0.99
CA ALA A 208 -14.22 -17.72 -0.08
C ALA A 208 -13.87 -17.21 -1.49
N ARG A 209 -13.32 -15.99 -1.64
CA ARG A 209 -12.98 -15.39 -2.94
C ARG A 209 -11.58 -15.76 -3.44
N THR A 210 -11.26 -17.05 -3.50
CA THR A 210 -9.93 -17.56 -3.88
C THR A 210 -9.40 -16.97 -5.19
N GLU A 211 -10.22 -16.89 -6.23
CA GLU A 211 -9.84 -16.37 -7.54
C GLU A 211 -9.59 -14.84 -7.52
N ALA A 212 -10.17 -14.12 -6.56
CA ALA A 212 -9.96 -12.68 -6.44
C ALA A 212 -8.53 -12.35 -5.99
N PHE A 213 -7.96 -13.17 -5.09
CA PHE A 213 -6.55 -13.06 -4.69
C PHE A 213 -5.63 -13.17 -5.90
N GLU A 214 -5.80 -14.23 -6.71
CA GLU A 214 -4.96 -14.42 -7.90
C GLU A 214 -5.11 -13.29 -8.93
N GLN A 215 -6.33 -12.76 -9.11
CA GLN A 215 -6.59 -11.65 -10.03
C GLN A 215 -5.94 -10.36 -9.55
N ALA A 216 -6.03 -10.07 -8.25
CA ALA A 216 -5.39 -8.92 -7.62
C ALA A 216 -3.86 -9.03 -7.70
N ASN A 217 -3.32 -10.22 -7.45
CA ASN A 217 -1.89 -10.52 -7.53
C ASN A 217 -1.32 -10.34 -8.94
N ARG A 218 -1.99 -10.87 -9.97
CA ARG A 218 -1.63 -10.60 -11.38
C ARG A 218 -1.71 -9.11 -11.74
N ARG A 219 -2.60 -8.37 -11.09
CA ARG A 219 -2.72 -6.91 -11.25
C ARG A 219 -1.59 -6.18 -10.56
N MET A 220 -1.17 -6.64 -9.38
CA MET A 220 -0.01 -6.11 -8.68
C MET A 220 1.26 -6.21 -9.56
N HIS A 221 1.50 -7.33 -10.22
CA HIS A 221 2.64 -7.48 -11.15
C HIS A 221 2.60 -6.43 -12.26
N ARG A 222 1.47 -6.27 -12.95
CA ARG A 222 1.34 -5.25 -14.01
C ARG A 222 1.56 -3.83 -13.49
N VAL A 223 1.08 -3.53 -12.28
CA VAL A 223 1.27 -2.23 -11.63
C VAL A 223 2.74 -1.99 -11.30
N LEU A 224 3.45 -3.00 -10.80
CA LEU A 224 4.89 -2.92 -10.52
C LEU A 224 5.71 -2.76 -11.81
N ASP A 225 5.41 -3.54 -12.85
CA ASP A 225 6.03 -3.41 -14.17
C ASP A 225 5.83 -2.00 -14.73
N TRP A 226 4.60 -1.47 -14.67
CA TRP A 226 4.30 -0.10 -15.09
C TRP A 226 5.09 0.93 -14.29
N LEU A 227 5.05 0.85 -12.96
CA LEU A 227 5.71 1.80 -12.07
C LEU A 227 7.22 1.83 -12.28
N THR A 228 7.82 0.71 -12.69
CA THR A 228 9.27 0.55 -12.80
C THR A 228 9.80 0.58 -14.23
N SER A 229 8.91 0.61 -15.24
CA SER A 229 9.27 0.66 -16.67
C SER A 229 10.09 1.89 -17.09
N GLY A 230 10.06 2.96 -16.29
CA GLY A 230 10.76 4.23 -16.56
C GLY A 230 12.01 4.48 -15.69
N THR A 231 12.45 3.48 -14.92
CA THR A 231 13.59 3.58 -13.98
C THR A 231 14.91 3.15 -14.59
#